data_AF-A0A0Q9AIU4-F1
#
_entry.id   AF-A0A0Q9AIU4-F1
#
_cell.length_a   1.000
_cell.length_b   1.000
_cell.length_c   1.000
_cell.angle_alpha   90.00
_cell.angle_beta   90.00
_cell.angle_gamma   90.00
#
_symmetry.space_group_name_H-M   'P 1'
#
loop_
_entity.id
_entity.type
_entity.pdbx_description
1 polymer ?
#
loop_
_entity_poly.entity_id
_entity_poly.type
_entity_poly.pdbx_seq_one_letter_code
_entity_poly.pdbx_strand_id
1 'polypeptide(L)'
;MNHDIRAAILSLARERGPDKTICPSDAARAVGGQQWRDLMDDARAEARALARRGEVEISQRGEVLDPDAQWRGPVRIRATS
;
A
#
# COMPACT_ATOMS: atom_id res chain seq x y z
N MET A 1 -10.04 -14.19 12.15
CA MET A 1 -8.70 -13.58 12.27
C MET A 1 -8.72 -12.38 11.33
N ASN A 2 -8.89 -11.17 11.86
CA ASN A 2 -8.96 -9.97 11.05
C ASN A 2 -7.52 -9.62 10.65
N HIS A 3 -7.11 -10.08 9.48
CA HIS A 3 -5.77 -9.82 9.01
C HIS A 3 -5.72 -8.37 8.50
N ASP A 4 -5.11 -7.50 9.29
CA ASP A 4 -5.15 -6.06 9.06
C ASP A 4 -4.18 -5.65 7.94
N ILE A 5 -4.73 -5.46 6.73
CA ILE A 5 -4.02 -4.94 5.55
C ILE A 5 -3.36 -3.58 5.84
N ARG A 6 -4.00 -2.72 6.62
CA ARG A 6 -3.45 -1.41 6.99
C ARG A 6 -2.16 -1.57 7.78
N ALA A 7 -2.18 -2.44 8.79
CA ALA A 7 -1.00 -2.75 9.59
C ALA A 7 0.13 -3.34 8.72
N ALA A 8 -0.20 -4.26 7.81
CA ALA A 8 0.78 -4.86 6.91
C ALA A 8 1.43 -3.82 5.98
N ILE A 9 0.67 -2.87 5.41
CA ILE A 9 1.22 -1.80 4.58
C ILE A 9 2.23 -0.96 5.38
N LEU A 10 1.85 -0.52 6.58
CA LEU A 10 2.68 0.34 7.41
C LEU A 10 3.97 -0.37 7.86
N SER A 11 3.86 -1.60 8.37
CA SER A 11 5.02 -2.36 8.82
C SER A 11 6.00 -2.62 7.68
N LEU A 12 5.53 -3.15 6.54
CA LEU A 12 6.39 -3.46 5.41
C LEU A 12 7.04 -2.21 4.81
N ALA A 13 6.30 -1.09 4.72
CA ALA A 13 6.85 0.15 4.18
C ALA A 13 7.92 0.74 5.09
N ARG A 14 7.71 0.72 6.42
CA ARG A 14 8.69 1.21 7.40
C ARG A 14 9.92 0.32 7.49
N GLU A 15 9.74 -1.01 7.52
CA GLU A 15 10.84 -1.98 7.53
C GLU A 15 11.75 -1.84 6.31
N ARG A 16 11.19 -1.47 5.14
CA ARG A 16 11.99 -1.27 3.93
C ARG A 16 12.82 0.02 3.95
N GLY A 17 12.42 1.00 4.77
CA GLY A 17 13.13 2.26 4.95
C GLY A 17 12.69 3.38 3.99
N PRO A 18 13.09 4.63 4.29
CA PRO A 18 12.52 5.86 3.72
C PRO A 18 12.76 6.06 2.22
N ASP A 19 13.80 5.44 1.64
CA ASP A 19 14.16 5.55 0.22
C ASP A 19 13.65 4.37 -0.62
N LYS A 20 12.85 3.50 -0.02
CA LYS A 20 12.36 2.28 -0.65
C LYS A 20 10.84 2.25 -0.61
N THR A 21 10.29 1.39 -1.45
CA THR A 21 8.84 1.26 -1.61
C THR A 21 8.43 -0.20 -1.60
N ILE A 22 7.17 -0.43 -1.29
CA ILE A 22 6.44 -1.68 -1.52
C ILE A 22 5.35 -1.47 -2.58
N CYS A 23 4.56 -2.49 -2.89
CA CYS A 23 3.32 -2.35 -3.66
C CYS A 23 2.13 -2.93 -2.88
N PRO A 24 0.87 -2.67 -3.29
CA PRO A 24 -0.31 -3.22 -2.62
C PRO A 24 -0.28 -4.75 -2.48
N SER A 25 0.27 -5.43 -3.49
CA SER A 25 0.36 -6.90 -3.48
C SER A 25 1.36 -7.45 -2.46
N ASP A 26 2.31 -6.65 -1.96
CA ASP A 26 3.22 -7.09 -0.89
C ASP A 26 2.45 -7.27 0.42
N ALA A 27 1.64 -6.26 0.79
CA ALA A 27 0.77 -6.33 1.96
C ALA A 27 -0.32 -7.41 1.82
N ALA A 28 -0.94 -7.49 0.63
CA ALA A 28 -1.94 -8.53 0.35
C ALA A 28 -1.35 -9.94 0.48
N ARG A 29 -0.10 -10.17 0.04
CA ARG A 29 0.58 -11.48 0.20
C ARG A 29 0.92 -11.79 1.65
N ALA A 30 1.41 -10.80 2.39
CA ALA A 30 1.72 -10.96 3.81
C ALA A 30 0.49 -11.38 4.63
N VAL A 31 -0.69 -10.90 4.23
CA VAL A 31 -1.96 -11.16 4.91
C VAL A 31 -2.68 -12.40 4.36
N GLY A 32 -2.88 -12.49 3.05
CA GLY A 32 -3.75 -13.49 2.42
C GLY A 32 -3.05 -14.75 1.94
N GLY A 33 -1.71 -14.82 2.02
CA GLY A 33 -0.95 -16.00 1.58
C GLY A 33 -1.30 -16.38 0.14
N GLN A 34 -1.82 -17.59 -0.08
CA GLN A 34 -2.23 -18.07 -1.41
C GLN A 34 -3.46 -17.34 -1.98
N GLN A 35 -4.33 -16.80 -1.13
CA GLN A 35 -5.56 -16.09 -1.51
C GLN A 35 -5.37 -14.56 -1.62
N TRP A 36 -4.13 -14.09 -1.65
CA TRP A 36 -3.81 -12.65 -1.67
C TRP A 36 -4.48 -11.86 -2.79
N ARG A 37 -4.83 -12.51 -3.91
CA ARG A 37 -5.49 -11.85 -5.04
C ARG A 37 -6.86 -11.32 -4.66
N ASP A 38 -7.56 -11.99 -3.76
CA ASP A 38 -8.89 -11.59 -3.28
C ASP A 38 -8.83 -10.32 -2.42
N LEU A 39 -7.64 -9.95 -1.95
CA LEU A 39 -7.38 -8.80 -1.08
C LEU A 39 -6.78 -7.61 -1.83
N MET A 40 -6.66 -7.68 -3.16
CA MET A 40 -6.04 -6.61 -3.94
C MET A 40 -6.83 -5.30 -3.89
N ASP A 41 -8.16 -5.39 -3.88
CA ASP A 41 -9.02 -4.20 -3.80
C ASP A 41 -8.92 -3.57 -2.40
N ASP A 42 -8.94 -4.38 -1.35
CA ASP A 42 -8.73 -3.94 0.04
C ASP A 42 -7.35 -3.29 0.22
N ALA A 43 -6.29 -3.91 -0.32
CA ALA A 43 -4.95 -3.36 -0.28
C ALA A 43 -4.82 -2.00 -1.00
N ARG A 44 -5.52 -1.81 -2.12
CA ARG A 44 -5.56 -0.52 -2.80
C ARG A 44 -6.39 0.50 -2.03
N ALA A 45 -7.52 0.09 -1.45
CA ALA A 45 -8.38 0.96 -0.64
C ALA A 45 -7.66 1.46 0.63
N GLU A 46 -7.00 0.56 1.35
CA GLU A 46 -6.24 0.92 2.55
C GLU A 46 -5.01 1.78 2.24
N ALA A 47 -4.30 1.50 1.14
CA ALA A 47 -3.22 2.37 0.69
C ALA A 47 -3.72 3.81 0.46
N ARG A 48 -4.87 3.99 -0.21
CA ARG A 48 -5.48 5.32 -0.41
C ARG A 48 -5.87 5.95 0.92
N ALA A 49 -6.48 5.18 1.83
CA ALA A 49 -6.88 5.68 3.13
C ALA A 49 -5.67 6.17 3.95
N LEU A 50 -4.57 5.43 3.94
CA LEU A 50 -3.31 5.83 4.56
C LEU A 50 -2.71 7.08 3.92
N ALA A 51 -2.76 7.18 2.59
CA ALA A 51 -2.25 8.34 1.87
C ALA A 51 -3.05 9.62 2.18
N ARG A 52 -4.38 9.50 2.28
CA ARG A 52 -5.25 10.60 2.74
C ARG A 52 -4.93 11.06 4.16
N ARG A 53 -4.49 10.14 5.02
CA ARG A 53 -4.05 10.45 6.39
C ARG A 53 -2.60 10.97 6.44
N GLY A 54 -1.90 11.01 5.31
CA GLY A 54 -0.50 11.41 5.24
C GLY A 54 0.46 10.41 5.91
N GLU A 55 0.05 9.16 6.13
CA GLU A 55 0.89 8.10 6.72
C GLU A 55 1.76 7.37 5.67
N VAL A 56 1.37 7.45 4.40
CA VAL A 56 2.13 6.93 3.26
C VAL A 56 2.02 7.87 2.06
N GLU A 57 2.98 7.79 1.15
CA GLU A 57 2.85 8.32 -0.20
C GLU A 57 2.62 7.18 -1.19
N ILE A 58 1.74 7.42 -2.16
CA ILE A 58 1.55 6.53 -3.31
C ILE A 58 2.19 7.20 -4.52
N SER A 59 3.02 6.46 -5.25
CA SER A 59 3.61 6.94 -6.50
C SER A 59 3.45 5.97 -7.66
N GLN A 60 3.43 6.51 -8.87
CA GLN A 60 3.45 5.74 -10.10
C GLN A 60 4.45 6.37 -11.07
N ARG A 61 5.39 5.55 -11.57
CA ARG A 61 6.46 6.00 -12.48
C ARG A 61 7.27 7.19 -11.93
N GLY A 62 7.44 7.26 -10.60
CA GLY A 62 8.17 8.32 -9.92
C GLY A 62 7.30 9.49 -9.45
N GLU A 63 6.08 9.64 -9.98
CA GLU A 63 5.19 10.75 -9.65
C GLU A 63 4.29 10.39 -8.46
N VAL A 64 4.16 11.29 -7.49
CA VAL A 64 3.21 11.14 -6.37
C VAL A 64 1.79 11.32 -6.90
N LEU A 65 0.91 10.39 -6.54
CA LEU A 65 -0.49 10.38 -6.97
C LEU A 65 -1.40 11.02 -5.93
N ASP A 66 -2.42 11.74 -6.42
CA ASP A 66 -3.59 12.09 -5.62
C ASP A 66 -4.36 10.80 -5.22
N PRO A 67 -4.56 10.54 -3.92
CA PRO A 67 -5.25 9.34 -3.45
C PRO A 67 -6.76 9.31 -3.78
N ASP A 68 -7.38 10.44 -4.14
CA ASP A 68 -8.79 10.51 -4.53
C ASP A 68 -8.99 10.46 -6.06
N ALA A 69 -7.92 10.63 -6.84
CA ALA A 69 -7.95 10.50 -8.29
C ALA A 69 -8.05 9.04 -8.76
N GLN A 70 -8.56 8.84 -9.98
CA GLN A 70 -8.53 7.54 -10.64
C GLN A 70 -7.14 7.23 -11.17
N TRP A 71 -6.61 6.06 -10.81
CA TRP A 71 -5.33 5.55 -11.31
C TRP A 71 -5.40 4.06 -11.60
N ARG A 72 -4.70 3.65 -12.66
CA ARG A 72 -4.68 2.28 -13.18
C ARG A 72 -3.27 1.72 -13.19
N GLY A 73 -3.16 0.42 -13.02
CA GLY A 73 -1.88 -0.29 -13.08
C GLY A 73 -1.08 -0.28 -11.77
N PRO A 74 0.22 -0.62 -11.86
CA PRO A 74 1.11 -0.75 -10.71
C PRO A 74 1.39 0.58 -10.03
N VAL A 75 1.43 0.56 -8.71
CA VAL A 75 1.81 1.70 -7.86
C VAL A 75 2.81 1.26 -6.80
N ARG A 76 3.51 2.23 -6.24
CA ARG A 76 4.47 2.08 -5.15
C ARG A 76 3.96 2.81 -3.92
N ILE A 77 4.25 2.26 -2.75
CA ILE A 77 3.87 2.82 -1.44
C ILE A 77 5.13 3.04 -0.62
N ARG A 78 5.27 4.22 -0.01
CA ARG A 78 6.37 4.62 0.86
C ARG A 78 5.82 5.15 2.18
N ALA A 79 6.41 4.81 3.32
CA ALA A 79 6.03 5.43 4.58
C ALA A 79 6.53 6.88 4.64
N THR A 80 5.73 7.78 5.19
CA THR A 80 6.08 9.19 5.42
C THR A 80 6.52 9.47 6.87
N SER A 81 6.24 8.52 7.77
CA SER A 81 6.53 8.56 9.21
C SER A 81 7.22 7.28 9.69
#